data_AF-T1GHV1-F1
#
_entry.id   AF-T1GHV1-F1
#
_cell.length_a   1.000
_cell.length_b   1.000
_cell.length_c   1.000
_cell.angle_alpha   90.00
_cell.angle_beta   90.00
_cell.angle_gamma   90.00
#
_symmetry.space_group_name_H-M   'P 1'
#
loop_
_entity.id
_entity.type
_entity.pdbx_description
1 polymer ?
#
loop_
_entity_poly.entity_id
_entity_poly.type
_entity_poly.pdbx_seq_one_letter_code
_entity_poly.pdbx_strand_id
1 'polypeptide(L)'
;MNWTIAENLPTDNGCQDKFEHILTQYMESLSNKQSPAQAIKQIAHTAYDFVLNLNKGFAKGKEGPAIQLIRTLIKVLSVNKNFADEINDFRRNMLRFVGIGEFSDLAEWKDNCDTYILNEVICKACNHCRDLDLCKDKHRAMKDGVPIWICSQCYVSYDNEEIENKMIDIALRKIMTYNLQDLKCVRCKEIKRENLSLYCPCSGQFESLIQASDIESMLKTFLNVAENHKMNLLQEISGNTLLRNIILNELEVFCSS
;
A
#
# COMPACT_ATOMS: atom_id res chain seq x y z
N MET A 1 10.16 -12.41 13.99
CA MET A 1 10.47 -11.19 13.22
C MET A 1 9.24 -10.89 12.40
N ASN A 2 8.45 -9.87 12.77
CA ASN A 2 7.24 -9.57 12.02
C ASN A 2 7.65 -8.72 10.80
N TRP A 3 7.80 -9.37 9.65
CA TRP A 3 8.10 -8.67 8.40
C TRP A 3 6.78 -8.17 7.83
N THR A 4 6.45 -6.89 8.01
CA THR A 4 5.22 -6.26 7.46
C THR A 4 5.08 -6.45 5.95
N ILE A 5 6.19 -6.71 5.25
CA ILE A 5 6.21 -7.05 3.81
C ILE A 5 5.57 -8.41 3.53
N ALA A 6 5.73 -9.40 4.41
CA ALA A 6 5.17 -10.74 4.27
C ALA A 6 3.66 -10.77 4.52
N GLU A 7 3.14 -9.90 5.40
CA GLU A 7 1.71 -9.77 5.71
C GLU A 7 0.88 -9.38 4.47
N ASN A 8 1.49 -8.69 3.51
CA ASN A 8 0.86 -8.30 2.25
C ASN A 8 0.87 -9.39 1.17
N LEU A 9 1.47 -10.55 1.42
CA LEU A 9 1.41 -11.69 0.50
C LEU A 9 0.05 -12.40 0.63
N PRO A 10 -0.50 -12.94 -0.47
CA PRO A 10 -1.75 -13.70 -0.43
C PRO A 10 -1.63 -14.90 0.51
N THR A 11 -2.68 -15.17 1.26
CA THR A 11 -2.79 -16.41 2.04
C THR A 11 -3.00 -17.64 1.15
N ASP A 12 -3.36 -17.43 -0.12
CA ASP A 12 -3.62 -18.50 -1.09
C ASP A 12 -2.40 -19.39 -1.32
N ASN A 13 -2.63 -20.71 -1.31
CA ASN A 13 -1.62 -21.74 -1.61
C ASN A 13 -0.33 -21.65 -0.75
N GLY A 14 -0.42 -21.11 0.47
CA GLY A 14 0.69 -21.03 1.42
C GLY A 14 1.83 -20.13 0.92
N CYS A 15 1.52 -19.03 0.23
CA CYS A 15 2.54 -18.11 -0.31
C CYS A 15 3.43 -17.51 0.80
N GLN A 16 2.82 -17.14 1.93
CA GLN A 16 3.52 -16.64 3.12
C GLN A 16 4.48 -17.69 3.69
N ASP A 17 4.02 -18.93 3.92
CA ASP A 17 4.86 -20.02 4.44
C ASP A 17 6.06 -20.31 3.52
N LYS A 18 5.82 -20.31 2.20
CA LYS A 18 6.87 -20.50 1.18
C LYS A 18 7.90 -19.37 1.23
N PHE A 19 7.46 -18.14 1.39
CA PHE A 19 8.33 -16.98 1.53
C PHE A 19 9.19 -17.07 2.80
N GLU A 20 8.57 -17.36 3.95
CA GLU A 20 9.27 -17.54 5.21
C GLU A 20 10.28 -18.68 5.17
N HIS A 21 9.94 -19.78 4.51
CA HIS A 21 10.84 -20.91 4.31
C HIS A 21 12.08 -20.50 3.50
N ILE A 22 11.90 -19.80 2.37
CA ILE A 22 13.02 -19.32 1.55
C ILE A 22 13.93 -18.38 2.35
N LEU A 23 13.34 -17.43 3.09
CA LEU A 23 14.11 -16.49 3.89
C LEU A 23 14.86 -17.18 5.03
N THR A 24 14.24 -18.18 5.67
CA THR A 24 14.90 -18.97 6.72
C THR A 24 16.13 -19.68 6.17
N GLN A 25 16.00 -20.37 5.03
CA GLN A 25 17.13 -21.00 4.35
C GLN A 25 18.23 -19.99 3.98
N TYR A 26 17.84 -18.82 3.46
CA TYR A 26 18.78 -17.76 3.12
C TYR A 26 19.56 -17.27 4.36
N MET A 27 18.85 -17.01 5.46
CA MET A 27 19.45 -16.55 6.72
C MET A 27 20.35 -17.61 7.35
N GLU A 28 19.99 -18.90 7.25
CA GLU A 28 20.83 -20.02 7.67
C GLU A 28 22.13 -20.11 6.86
N SER A 29 22.06 -19.99 5.54
CA SER A 29 23.25 -19.93 4.67
C SER A 29 24.18 -18.79 5.05
N LEU A 30 23.64 -17.61 5.34
CA LEU A 30 24.43 -16.45 5.81
C LEU A 30 25.05 -16.69 7.18
N SER A 31 24.31 -17.29 8.12
CA SER A 31 24.80 -17.65 9.45
C SER A 31 25.99 -18.61 9.38
N ASN A 32 25.96 -19.52 8.39
CA ASN A 32 27.06 -20.44 8.08
C ASN A 32 28.25 -19.77 7.34
N LYS A 33 28.36 -18.44 7.39
CA LYS A 33 29.43 -17.61 6.78
C LYS A 33 29.57 -17.75 5.27
N GLN A 34 28.52 -18.20 4.58
CA GLN A 34 28.54 -18.23 3.12
C GLN A 34 28.36 -16.82 2.56
N SER A 35 28.90 -16.57 1.37
CA SER A 35 28.66 -15.30 0.70
C SER A 35 27.18 -15.19 0.27
N PRO A 36 26.58 -13.99 0.26
CA PRO A 36 25.20 -13.79 -0.21
C PRO A 36 24.96 -14.34 -1.61
N ALA A 37 25.93 -14.24 -2.52
CA ALA A 37 25.86 -14.85 -3.86
C ALA A 37 25.73 -16.38 -3.82
N GLN A 38 26.42 -17.06 -2.90
CA GLN A 38 26.29 -18.51 -2.70
C GLN A 38 24.97 -18.87 -2.04
N ALA A 39 24.52 -18.08 -1.07
CA ALA A 39 23.23 -18.26 -0.42
C ALA A 39 22.07 -18.13 -1.43
N ILE A 40 22.10 -17.13 -2.32
CA ILE A 40 21.12 -16.97 -3.42
C ILE A 40 21.08 -18.23 -4.30
N LYS A 41 22.25 -18.77 -4.67
CA LYS A 41 22.33 -20.00 -5.48
C LYS A 41 21.73 -21.21 -4.77
N GLN A 42 21.89 -21.33 -3.45
CA GLN A 42 21.32 -22.44 -2.67
C GLN A 42 19.81 -22.36 -2.56
N ILE A 43 19.25 -21.17 -2.32
CA ILE A 43 17.80 -21.00 -2.25
C ILE A 43 17.12 -21.05 -3.63
N ALA A 44 17.88 -20.89 -4.71
CA ALA A 44 17.31 -20.71 -6.05
C ALA A 44 16.44 -21.89 -6.48
N HIS A 45 16.88 -23.12 -6.24
CA HIS A 45 16.11 -24.32 -6.58
C HIS A 45 14.77 -24.36 -5.84
N THR A 46 14.79 -24.22 -4.51
CA THR A 46 13.58 -24.17 -3.67
C THR A 46 12.63 -23.08 -4.14
N ALA A 47 13.16 -21.89 -4.41
CA ALA A 47 12.38 -20.74 -4.80
C ALA A 47 11.73 -20.91 -6.20
N TYR A 48 12.44 -21.53 -7.15
CA TYR A 48 11.89 -21.86 -8.47
C TYR A 48 10.76 -22.89 -8.38
N ASP A 49 10.92 -23.93 -7.55
CA ASP A 49 9.88 -24.93 -7.35
C ASP A 49 8.62 -24.32 -6.73
N PHE A 50 8.77 -23.42 -5.76
CA PHE A 50 7.65 -22.71 -5.15
C PHE A 50 6.93 -21.78 -6.14
N VAL A 51 7.68 -21.02 -6.94
CA VAL A 51 7.11 -20.16 -7.99
C VAL A 51 6.34 -20.99 -9.03
N LEU A 52 6.91 -22.10 -9.50
CA LEU A 52 6.25 -22.99 -10.45
C LEU A 52 4.96 -23.57 -9.86
N ASN A 53 5.01 -24.02 -8.60
CA ASN A 53 3.83 -24.55 -7.92
C ASN A 53 2.73 -23.49 -7.72
N LEU A 54 3.10 -22.25 -7.39
CA LEU A 54 2.15 -21.14 -7.24
C LEU A 54 1.56 -20.69 -8.58
N ASN A 55 2.29 -20.85 -9.67
CA ASN A 55 1.81 -20.51 -11.01
C ASN A 55 0.89 -21.58 -11.62
N LYS A 56 0.77 -22.77 -10.99
CA LYS A 56 -0.16 -23.83 -11.44
C LYS A 56 -1.60 -23.32 -11.36
N GLY A 57 -2.31 -23.34 -12.48
CA GLY A 57 -3.68 -22.84 -12.59
C GLY A 57 -3.81 -21.38 -13.01
N PHE A 58 -2.71 -20.63 -13.13
CA PHE A 58 -2.69 -19.27 -13.65
C PHE A 58 -2.23 -19.25 -15.11
N ALA A 59 -2.86 -18.42 -15.93
CA ALA A 59 -2.43 -18.22 -17.31
C ALA A 59 -1.08 -17.49 -17.33
N LYS A 60 -0.18 -17.93 -18.22
CA LYS A 60 1.14 -17.32 -18.40
C LYS A 60 1.00 -15.81 -18.68
N GLY A 61 1.80 -14.99 -17.99
CA GLY A 61 1.78 -13.53 -18.14
C GLY A 61 0.64 -12.81 -17.43
N LYS A 62 -0.17 -13.48 -16.59
CA LYS A 62 -1.17 -12.83 -15.74
C LYS A 62 -0.64 -12.58 -14.32
N GLU A 63 -1.25 -11.61 -13.64
CA GLU A 63 -1.01 -11.39 -12.21
C GLU A 63 -1.57 -12.54 -11.37
N GLY A 64 -0.84 -12.90 -10.32
CA GLY A 64 -1.14 -14.04 -9.46
C GLY A 64 -0.17 -14.14 -8.27
N PRO A 65 -0.33 -15.13 -7.38
CA PRO A 65 0.48 -15.25 -6.17
C PRO A 65 1.97 -15.46 -6.46
N ALA A 66 2.30 -16.14 -7.58
CA ALA A 66 3.67 -16.38 -7.99
C ALA A 66 4.44 -15.07 -8.25
N ILE A 67 3.85 -14.10 -8.95
CA ILE A 67 4.53 -12.82 -9.24
C ILE A 67 4.69 -11.97 -7.98
N GLN A 68 3.73 -12.01 -7.06
CA GLN A 68 3.83 -11.29 -5.79
C GLN A 68 4.94 -11.88 -4.90
N LEU A 69 5.09 -13.20 -4.86
CA LEU A 69 6.22 -13.86 -4.19
C LEU A 69 7.56 -13.40 -4.79
N ILE A 70 7.68 -13.39 -6.12
CA ILE A 70 8.90 -12.96 -6.82
C ILE A 70 9.24 -11.51 -6.45
N ARG A 71 8.28 -10.59 -6.61
CA ARG A 71 8.46 -9.16 -6.28
C ARG A 71 8.96 -8.98 -4.84
N THR A 72 8.32 -9.69 -3.89
CA THR A 72 8.62 -9.62 -2.45
C THR A 72 9.99 -10.18 -2.12
N LEU A 73 10.34 -11.35 -2.64
CA LEU A 73 11.64 -11.97 -2.45
C LEU A 73 12.77 -11.09 -3.00
N ILE A 74 12.62 -10.60 -4.24
CA ILE A 74 13.61 -9.72 -4.85
C ILE A 74 13.76 -8.42 -4.05
N LYS A 75 12.66 -7.83 -3.57
CA LYS A 75 12.71 -6.61 -2.76
C LYS A 75 13.50 -6.80 -1.46
N VAL A 76 13.30 -7.91 -0.76
CA VAL A 76 14.04 -8.22 0.47
C VAL A 76 15.51 -8.51 0.20
N LEU A 77 15.83 -9.28 -0.84
CA LEU A 77 17.23 -9.55 -1.21
C LEU A 77 17.96 -8.26 -1.65
N SER A 78 17.26 -7.34 -2.31
CA SER A 78 17.81 -6.06 -2.79
C SER A 78 18.20 -5.06 -1.69
N VAL A 79 17.95 -5.39 -0.41
CA VAL A 79 18.43 -4.59 0.73
C VAL A 79 19.96 -4.51 0.72
N ASN A 80 20.65 -5.57 0.27
CA ASN A 80 22.09 -5.57 0.10
C ASN A 80 22.48 -5.22 -1.34
N LYS A 81 22.95 -3.99 -1.55
CA LYS A 81 23.30 -3.47 -2.89
C LYS A 81 24.57 -4.08 -3.50
N ASN A 82 25.36 -4.81 -2.72
CA ASN A 82 26.66 -5.32 -3.18
C ASN A 82 26.54 -6.51 -4.16
N PHE A 83 25.35 -7.07 -4.35
CA PHE A 83 25.09 -8.26 -5.17
C PHE A 83 23.92 -8.04 -6.14
N ALA A 84 23.82 -6.80 -6.65
CA ALA A 84 22.71 -6.40 -7.51
C ALA A 84 22.64 -7.25 -8.78
N ASP A 85 23.79 -7.66 -9.34
CA ASP A 85 23.85 -8.46 -10.56
C ASP A 85 23.31 -9.87 -10.34
N GLU A 86 23.69 -10.55 -9.26
CA GLU A 86 23.18 -11.88 -8.93
C GLU A 86 21.67 -11.86 -8.62
N ILE A 87 21.19 -10.80 -7.98
CA ILE A 87 19.77 -10.60 -7.70
C ILE A 87 19.01 -10.34 -9.02
N ASN A 88 19.58 -9.57 -9.95
CA ASN A 88 18.98 -9.31 -11.25
C ASN A 88 18.91 -10.58 -12.11
N ASP A 89 19.95 -11.41 -12.10
CA ASP A 89 19.93 -12.72 -12.76
C ASP A 89 18.87 -13.64 -12.17
N PHE A 90 18.79 -13.68 -10.83
CA PHE A 90 17.77 -14.46 -10.12
C PHE A 90 16.36 -13.98 -10.46
N ARG A 91 16.11 -12.65 -10.45
CA ARG A 91 14.85 -12.03 -10.88
C ARG A 91 14.49 -12.41 -12.31
N ARG A 92 15.43 -12.27 -13.26
CA ARG A 92 15.22 -12.59 -14.69
C ARG A 92 14.79 -14.04 -14.86
N ASN A 93 15.46 -14.97 -14.16
CA ASN A 93 15.13 -16.39 -14.21
C ASN A 93 13.74 -16.68 -13.64
N MET A 94 13.38 -16.07 -12.50
CA MET A 94 12.06 -16.22 -11.89
C MET A 94 10.93 -15.71 -12.78
N LEU A 95 11.07 -14.52 -13.36
CA LEU A 95 10.05 -13.91 -14.23
C LEU A 95 9.80 -14.75 -15.49
N ARG A 96 10.85 -15.43 -16.01
CA ARG A 96 10.73 -16.34 -17.15
C ARG A 96 9.81 -17.53 -16.88
N PHE A 97 9.75 -18.03 -15.65
CA PHE A 97 8.85 -19.14 -15.27
C PHE A 97 7.38 -18.73 -15.28
N VAL A 98 7.08 -17.47 -14.95
CA VAL A 98 5.71 -16.92 -14.96
C VAL A 98 5.36 -16.33 -16.33
N GLY A 99 6.36 -16.12 -17.19
CA GLY A 99 6.19 -15.56 -18.54
C GLY A 99 5.94 -14.05 -18.55
N ILE A 100 6.46 -13.35 -17.56
CA ILE A 100 6.38 -11.89 -17.46
C ILE A 100 7.72 -11.31 -17.93
N GLY A 101 7.67 -10.26 -18.76
CA GLY A 101 8.88 -9.57 -19.23
C GLY A 101 9.57 -8.80 -18.11
N GLU A 102 10.90 -8.68 -18.17
CA GLU A 102 11.70 -8.02 -17.12
C GLU A 102 11.36 -6.54 -16.92
N PHE A 103 10.93 -5.89 -17.99
CA PHE A 103 10.49 -4.48 -18.05
C PHE A 103 8.96 -4.32 -18.04
N SER A 104 8.21 -5.39 -17.73
CA SER A 104 6.76 -5.27 -17.60
C SER A 104 6.40 -4.51 -16.33
N ASP A 105 5.33 -3.72 -16.36
CA ASP A 105 4.72 -3.11 -15.16
C ASP A 105 4.36 -4.17 -14.10
N LEU A 106 4.13 -5.42 -14.53
CA LEU A 106 3.89 -6.55 -13.65
C LEU A 106 5.18 -7.10 -13.00
N ALA A 107 6.36 -6.78 -13.51
CA ALA A 107 7.63 -7.18 -12.87
C ALA A 107 8.10 -6.15 -11.84
N GLU A 108 7.58 -4.93 -11.88
CA GLU A 108 7.97 -3.87 -10.96
C GLU A 108 7.46 -4.11 -9.54
N TRP A 109 8.29 -3.79 -8.55
CA TRP A 109 7.84 -3.76 -7.16
C TRP A 109 6.89 -2.58 -6.99
N LYS A 110 5.62 -2.88 -6.75
CA LYS A 110 4.64 -1.91 -6.28
C LYS A 110 4.54 -2.04 -4.78
N ASP A 111 4.85 -0.95 -4.08
CA ASP A 111 4.71 -0.92 -2.63
C ASP A 111 3.21 -0.84 -2.30
N ASN A 112 2.63 -1.99 -1.97
CA ASN A 112 1.21 -2.10 -1.56
C ASN A 112 0.97 -1.59 -0.14
N CYS A 113 2.02 -1.20 0.60
CA CYS A 113 1.81 -0.52 1.86
C CYS A 113 1.32 0.89 1.54
N ASP A 114 0.01 1.06 1.65
CA ASP A 114 -0.62 2.35 1.76
C ASP A 114 0.18 3.22 2.74
N THR A 115 0.50 4.45 2.34
CA THR A 115 1.11 5.44 3.21
C THR A 115 0.17 6.62 3.33
N TYR A 116 0.01 7.10 4.55
CA TYR A 116 -0.63 8.37 4.78
C TYR A 116 0.16 9.13 5.82
N ILE A 117 0.55 10.35 5.46
CA ILE A 117 1.38 11.21 6.28
C ILE A 117 0.47 12.22 6.99
N LEU A 118 0.43 12.15 8.31
CA LEU A 118 -0.11 13.22 9.13
C LEU A 118 0.93 14.31 9.27
N ASN A 119 0.66 15.45 8.64
CA ASN A 119 1.56 16.61 8.73
C ASN A 119 1.49 17.25 10.11
N GLU A 120 2.63 17.78 10.58
CA GLU A 120 2.70 18.65 11.75
C GLU A 120 2.08 18.05 13.03
N VAL A 121 2.51 16.83 13.40
CA VAL A 121 2.17 16.23 14.69
C VAL A 121 3.14 16.77 15.75
N ILE A 122 2.58 17.38 16.80
CA ILE A 122 3.36 18.04 17.86
C ILE A 122 3.37 17.16 19.11
N CYS A 123 4.56 16.85 19.62
CA CYS A 123 4.71 16.14 20.88
C CYS A 123 4.39 17.06 22.07
N LYS A 124 3.39 16.71 22.87
CA LYS A 124 3.00 17.46 24.08
C LYS A 124 4.08 17.51 25.18
N ALA A 125 5.07 16.62 25.14
CA ALA A 125 6.13 16.55 26.16
C ALA A 125 7.35 17.44 25.83
N CYS A 126 7.79 17.49 24.57
CA CYS A 126 8.99 18.24 24.16
C CYS A 126 8.74 19.29 23.07
N ASN A 127 7.50 19.45 22.61
CA ASN A 127 7.09 20.35 21.52
C ASN A 127 7.78 20.07 20.17
N HIS A 128 8.39 18.90 19.99
CA HIS A 128 8.90 18.50 18.70
C HIS A 128 7.75 18.33 17.71
N CYS A 129 7.79 19.07 16.61
CA CYS A 129 6.85 18.96 15.50
C CYS A 129 7.49 18.12 14.39
N ARG A 130 6.76 17.12 13.90
CA ARG A 130 7.18 16.28 12.77
C ARG A 130 5.98 15.74 12.01
N ASP A 131 6.24 15.35 10.78
CA ASP A 131 5.30 14.53 10.03
C ASP A 131 5.37 13.08 10.51
N LEU A 132 4.21 12.43 10.55
CA LEU A 132 4.05 11.07 11.07
C LEU A 132 3.43 10.19 9.98
N ASP A 133 4.18 9.18 9.53
CA ASP A 133 3.67 8.20 8.57
C ASP A 133 2.88 7.12 9.32
N LEU A 134 1.56 7.11 9.15
CA LEU A 134 0.67 6.22 9.89
C LEU A 134 1.03 4.74 9.70
N CYS A 135 1.55 4.36 8.53
CA CYS A 135 1.82 2.98 8.18
C CYS A 135 3.31 2.63 8.29
N LYS A 136 4.23 3.58 8.06
CA LYS A 136 5.68 3.30 7.93
C LYS A 136 6.59 4.05 8.91
N ASP A 137 6.06 4.80 9.89
CA ASP A 137 6.90 5.46 10.90
C ASP A 137 7.86 4.49 11.62
N LYS A 138 9.11 4.92 11.83
CA LYS A 138 10.15 4.13 12.49
C LYS A 138 10.03 4.19 14.02
N HIS A 139 9.38 5.22 14.54
CA HIS A 139 9.22 5.49 15.96
C HIS A 139 7.85 4.98 16.42
N ARG A 140 7.81 3.68 16.70
CA ARG A 140 6.62 2.98 17.22
C ARG A 140 6.96 2.06 18.38
N ALA A 141 5.97 1.80 19.21
CA ALA A 141 6.03 0.86 20.33
C ALA A 141 4.70 0.10 20.47
N MET A 142 4.67 -0.88 21.36
CA MET A 142 3.45 -1.58 21.75
C MET A 142 3.07 -1.15 23.17
N LYS A 143 1.81 -0.77 23.37
CA LYS A 143 1.23 -0.47 24.68
C LYS A 143 -0.04 -1.29 24.84
N ASP A 144 -0.08 -2.17 25.84
CA ASP A 144 -1.22 -3.08 26.10
C ASP A 144 -1.64 -3.92 24.87
N GLY A 145 -0.67 -4.36 24.07
CA GLY A 145 -0.91 -5.13 22.85
C GLY A 145 -1.44 -4.29 21.68
N VAL A 146 -1.44 -2.96 21.78
CA VAL A 146 -1.86 -2.03 20.73
C VAL A 146 -0.64 -1.25 20.22
N PRO A 147 -0.44 -1.14 18.90
CA PRO A 147 0.59 -0.29 18.33
C PRO A 147 0.35 1.20 18.67
N ILE A 148 1.42 1.89 19.02
CA ILE A 148 1.43 3.33 19.31
C ILE A 148 2.61 4.00 18.60
N TRP A 149 2.46 5.28 18.26
CA TRP A 149 3.55 6.10 17.78
C TRP A 149 4.25 6.80 18.95
N ILE A 150 5.57 6.99 18.84
CA ILE A 150 6.38 7.67 19.86
C ILE A 150 7.14 8.84 19.24
N CYS A 151 7.41 9.86 20.04
CA CYS A 151 8.21 11.00 19.60
C CYS A 151 9.64 10.56 19.25
N SER A 152 10.18 11.05 18.13
CA SER A 152 11.55 10.77 17.69
C SER A 152 12.63 11.38 18.58
N GLN A 153 12.29 12.34 19.45
CA GLN A 153 13.25 13.03 20.32
C GLN A 153 13.19 12.55 21.77
N CYS A 154 12.01 12.58 22.39
CA CYS A 154 11.85 12.25 23.81
C CYS A 154 11.25 10.86 24.06
N TYR A 155 10.90 10.12 22.99
CA TYR A 155 10.33 8.77 23.05
C TYR A 155 9.02 8.63 23.84
N VAL A 156 8.38 9.76 24.20
CA VAL A 156 7.05 9.78 24.79
C VAL A 156 6.03 9.38 23.73
N SER A 157 5.07 8.54 24.11
CA SER A 157 3.97 8.09 23.24
C SER A 157 3.06 9.25 22.85
N TYR A 158 2.70 9.31 21.58
CA TYR A 158 1.55 10.11 21.15
C TYR A 158 0.25 9.47 21.65
N ASP A 159 -0.78 10.31 21.77
CA ASP A 159 -2.12 9.86 22.13
C ASP A 159 -2.84 9.36 20.88
N ASN A 160 -3.21 8.09 20.87
CA ASN A 160 -3.93 7.49 19.73
C ASN A 160 -5.31 8.15 19.53
N GLU A 161 -5.97 8.62 20.59
CA GLU A 161 -7.28 9.29 20.48
C GLU A 161 -7.14 10.65 19.78
N GLU A 162 -6.05 11.38 20.06
CA GLU A 162 -5.75 12.65 19.38
C GLU A 162 -5.40 12.42 17.90
N ILE A 163 -4.63 11.37 17.61
CA ILE A 163 -4.33 10.96 16.24
C ILE A 163 -5.61 10.54 15.50
N GLU A 164 -6.47 9.77 16.16
CA GLU A 164 -7.78 9.35 15.63
C GLU A 164 -8.64 10.56 15.25
N ASN A 165 -8.80 11.52 16.16
CA ASN A 165 -9.55 12.76 15.89
C ASN A 165 -8.95 13.54 14.72
N LYS A 166 -7.62 13.65 14.64
CA LYS A 166 -6.94 14.32 13.53
C LYS A 166 -7.21 13.61 12.19
N MET A 167 -7.23 12.28 12.18
CA MET A 167 -7.58 11.49 10.99
C MET A 167 -9.04 11.70 10.59
N ILE A 168 -9.97 11.72 11.55
CA ILE A 168 -11.40 11.99 11.30
C ILE A 168 -11.58 13.36 10.67
N ASP A 169 -10.97 14.40 11.24
CA ASP A 169 -11.05 15.77 10.72
C ASP A 169 -10.50 15.87 9.29
N ILE A 170 -9.44 15.13 8.99
CA ILE A 170 -8.86 15.05 7.65
C ILE A 170 -9.83 14.38 6.69
N ALA A 171 -10.38 13.22 7.06
CA ALA A 171 -11.32 12.47 6.25
C ALA A 171 -12.54 13.33 5.90
N LEU A 172 -13.18 13.94 6.90
CA LEU A 172 -14.35 14.79 6.72
C LEU A 172 -14.05 16.00 5.83
N ARG A 173 -12.92 16.67 6.02
CA ARG A 173 -12.51 17.79 5.16
C ARG A 173 -12.26 17.36 3.73
N LYS A 174 -11.63 16.20 3.52
CA LYS A 174 -11.35 15.66 2.18
C LYS A 174 -12.63 15.24 1.45
N ILE A 175 -13.57 14.61 2.16
CA ILE A 175 -14.90 14.30 1.64
C ILE A 175 -15.64 15.59 1.28
N MET A 176 -15.65 16.59 2.15
CA MET A 176 -16.27 17.88 1.86
C MET A 176 -15.62 18.56 0.64
N THR A 177 -14.30 18.51 0.53
CA THR A 177 -13.56 19.03 -0.65
C THR A 177 -13.97 18.30 -1.93
N TYR A 178 -14.11 16.97 -1.87
CA TYR A 178 -14.59 16.18 -3.01
C TYR A 178 -16.02 16.56 -3.42
N ASN A 179 -16.92 16.79 -2.47
CA ASN A 179 -18.31 17.16 -2.78
C ASN A 179 -18.45 18.59 -3.31
N LEU A 180 -17.60 19.51 -2.84
CA LEU A 180 -17.63 20.93 -3.22
C LEU A 180 -16.67 21.27 -4.37
N GLN A 181 -16.04 20.27 -4.99
CA GLN A 181 -15.08 20.50 -6.05
C GLN A 181 -15.73 21.09 -7.30
N ASP A 182 -14.93 21.83 -8.06
CA ASP A 182 -15.31 22.21 -9.41
C ASP A 182 -15.18 21.01 -10.37
N LEU A 183 -15.92 21.09 -11.49
CA LEU A 183 -15.75 20.17 -12.62
C LEU A 183 -14.98 20.85 -13.75
N LYS A 184 -14.14 20.11 -14.45
CA LYS A 184 -13.41 20.60 -15.64
C LYS A 184 -13.92 19.93 -16.91
N CYS A 185 -13.93 20.65 -18.02
CA CYS A 185 -14.26 20.04 -19.30
C CYS A 185 -13.10 19.14 -19.77
N VAL A 186 -13.39 17.92 -20.21
CA VAL A 186 -12.38 16.99 -20.73
C VAL A 186 -11.67 17.57 -21.97
N ARG A 187 -12.40 18.33 -22.81
CA ARG A 187 -11.91 18.81 -24.12
C ARG A 187 -11.15 20.13 -24.03
N CYS A 188 -11.77 21.21 -23.52
CA CYS A 188 -11.15 22.53 -23.46
C CYS A 188 -10.42 22.84 -22.15
N LYS A 189 -10.55 21.96 -21.13
CA LYS A 189 -9.97 22.12 -19.78
C LYS A 189 -10.46 23.33 -18.99
N GLU A 190 -11.51 24.01 -19.44
CA GLU A 190 -12.16 25.09 -18.67
C GLU A 190 -13.00 24.53 -17.52
N ILE A 191 -13.13 25.34 -16.46
CA ILE A 191 -13.95 25.04 -15.28
C ILE A 191 -15.42 25.30 -15.59
N LYS A 192 -16.29 24.37 -15.16
CA LYS A 192 -17.74 24.49 -15.24
C LYS A 192 -18.21 25.69 -14.40
N ARG A 193 -18.86 26.66 -15.03
CA ARG A 193 -19.37 27.88 -14.37
C ARG A 193 -20.83 27.78 -13.95
N GLU A 194 -21.64 27.05 -14.71
CA GLU A 194 -23.09 26.97 -14.53
C GLU A 194 -23.48 25.61 -13.95
N ASN A 195 -24.29 25.60 -12.89
CA ASN A 195 -24.66 24.36 -12.19
C ASN A 195 -25.50 23.41 -13.04
N LEU A 196 -26.47 23.94 -13.81
CA LEU A 196 -27.45 23.16 -14.57
C LEU A 196 -26.94 22.66 -15.93
N SER A 197 -25.80 23.16 -16.40
CA SER A 197 -25.28 22.82 -17.72
C SER A 197 -24.66 21.42 -17.71
N LEU A 198 -25.25 20.50 -18.46
CA LEU A 198 -24.78 19.10 -18.60
C LEU A 198 -23.51 19.01 -19.45
N TYR A 199 -23.38 19.88 -20.46
CA TYR A 199 -22.25 19.90 -21.39
C TYR A 199 -21.57 21.27 -21.39
N CYS A 200 -20.27 21.28 -21.66
CA CYS A 200 -19.52 22.50 -21.90
C CYS A 200 -19.97 23.16 -23.22
N PRO A 201 -19.86 24.50 -23.36
CA PRO A 201 -20.14 25.18 -24.63
C PRO A 201 -19.36 24.64 -25.85
N CYS A 202 -18.21 23.98 -25.63
CA CYS A 202 -17.44 23.28 -26.67
C CYS A 202 -17.96 21.84 -26.98
N SER A 203 -19.14 21.49 -26.48
CA SER A 203 -19.77 20.16 -26.53
C SER A 203 -18.95 19.05 -25.85
N GLY A 204 -18.10 19.41 -24.88
CA GLY A 204 -17.34 18.44 -24.09
C GLY A 204 -18.05 18.05 -22.80
N GLN A 205 -17.85 16.82 -22.33
CA GLN A 205 -18.28 16.38 -21.00
C GLN A 205 -17.42 16.98 -19.90
N PHE A 206 -17.99 17.07 -18.70
CA PHE A 206 -17.30 17.50 -17.50
C PHE A 206 -16.81 16.30 -16.69
N GLU A 207 -15.65 16.44 -16.06
CA GLU A 207 -15.04 15.44 -15.18
C GLU A 207 -14.65 16.09 -13.85
N SER A 208 -14.66 15.32 -12.77
CA SER A 208 -14.21 15.75 -11.44
C SER A 208 -12.72 16.08 -11.45
N LEU A 209 -12.34 17.13 -10.69
CA LEU A 209 -10.93 17.50 -10.50
C LEU A 209 -10.20 16.51 -9.61
N ILE A 210 -10.86 16.08 -8.54
CA ILE A 210 -10.45 15.08 -7.56
C ILE A 210 -11.20 13.81 -7.90
N GLN A 211 -10.48 12.70 -8.05
CA GLN A 211 -11.08 11.42 -8.40
C GLN A 211 -11.65 10.75 -7.16
N ALA A 212 -12.78 10.05 -7.31
CA ALA A 212 -13.39 9.27 -6.23
C ALA A 212 -12.42 8.20 -5.70
N SER A 213 -11.61 7.61 -6.59
CA SER A 213 -10.61 6.60 -6.25
C SER A 213 -9.57 7.09 -5.24
N ASP A 214 -9.22 8.39 -5.28
CA ASP A 214 -8.23 8.96 -4.36
C ASP A 214 -8.80 9.05 -2.93
N ILE A 215 -10.07 9.41 -2.81
CA ILE A 215 -10.79 9.43 -1.54
C ILE A 215 -10.99 8.00 -1.01
N GLU A 216 -11.36 7.08 -1.89
CA GLU A 216 -11.55 5.67 -1.53
C GLU A 216 -10.25 5.03 -1.03
N SER A 217 -9.13 5.24 -1.74
CA SER A 217 -7.82 4.74 -1.33
C SER A 217 -7.41 5.29 0.04
N MET A 218 -7.58 6.59 0.27
CA MET A 218 -7.31 7.21 1.57
C MET A 218 -8.15 6.59 2.70
N LEU A 219 -9.46 6.44 2.48
CA LEU A 219 -10.37 5.88 3.49
C LEU A 219 -10.05 4.41 3.79
N LYS A 220 -9.64 3.63 2.79
CA LYS A 220 -9.15 2.25 2.98
C LYS A 220 -7.90 2.21 3.86
N THR A 221 -6.95 3.11 3.63
CA THR A 221 -5.77 3.25 4.48
C THR A 221 -6.15 3.59 5.91
N PHE A 222 -7.08 4.54 6.10
CA PHE A 222 -7.55 4.93 7.43
C PHE A 222 -8.27 3.79 8.14
N LEU A 223 -9.07 2.99 7.44
CA LEU A 223 -9.75 1.82 8.00
C LEU A 223 -8.73 0.79 8.51
N ASN A 224 -7.71 0.46 7.71
CA ASN A 224 -6.65 -0.48 8.12
C ASN A 224 -5.86 0.02 9.34
N VAL A 225 -5.51 1.31 9.38
CA VAL A 225 -4.87 1.93 10.56
C VAL A 225 -5.81 1.84 11.77
N ALA A 226 -7.11 2.10 11.57
CA ALA A 226 -8.08 2.09 12.65
C ALA A 226 -8.30 0.70 13.25
N GLU A 227 -8.29 -0.35 12.44
CA GLU A 227 -8.33 -1.75 12.89
C GLU A 227 -7.09 -2.12 13.71
N ASN A 228 -5.90 -1.80 13.19
CA ASN A 228 -4.63 -2.13 13.85
C ASN A 228 -4.43 -1.38 15.18
N HIS A 229 -4.88 -0.13 15.26
CA HIS A 229 -4.71 0.72 16.43
C HIS A 229 -5.93 0.77 17.37
N LYS A 230 -6.98 -0.04 17.10
CA LYS A 230 -8.24 -0.09 17.87
C LYS A 230 -8.95 1.28 18.01
N MET A 231 -9.00 2.02 16.91
CA MET A 231 -9.65 3.33 16.80
C MET A 231 -11.11 3.15 16.35
N ASN A 232 -12.03 3.02 17.31
CA ASN A 232 -13.42 2.62 17.03
C ASN A 232 -14.21 3.68 16.26
N LEU A 233 -14.01 4.97 16.57
CA LEU A 233 -14.76 6.05 15.97
C LEU A 233 -14.35 6.24 14.50
N LEU A 234 -13.06 6.14 14.22
CA LEU A 234 -12.55 6.19 12.86
C LEU A 234 -12.99 4.98 12.02
N GLN A 235 -13.11 3.79 12.60
CA GLN A 235 -13.67 2.62 11.91
C GLN A 235 -15.13 2.88 11.51
N GLU A 236 -15.95 3.39 12.43
CA GLU A 236 -17.36 3.69 12.16
C GLU A 236 -17.50 4.74 11.05
N ILE A 237 -16.76 5.84 11.14
CA ILE A 237 -16.83 6.94 10.17
C ILE A 237 -16.31 6.50 8.79
N SER A 238 -15.14 5.85 8.73
CA SER A 238 -14.55 5.39 7.48
C SER A 238 -15.43 4.31 6.82
N GLY A 239 -15.94 3.36 7.59
CA GLY A 239 -16.83 2.29 7.11
C GLY A 239 -18.17 2.82 6.57
N ASN A 240 -18.85 3.67 7.34
CA ASN A 240 -20.12 4.27 6.94
C ASN A 240 -19.98 5.16 5.69
N THR A 241 -18.86 5.88 5.58
CA THR A 241 -18.58 6.73 4.42
C THR A 241 -18.27 5.91 3.17
N LEU A 242 -17.46 4.85 3.28
CA LEU A 242 -17.18 3.95 2.16
C LEU A 242 -18.46 3.32 1.61
N LEU A 243 -19.34 2.84 2.49
CA LEU A 243 -20.64 2.28 2.11
C LEU A 243 -21.54 3.32 1.44
N ARG A 244 -21.57 4.57 1.94
CA ARG A 244 -22.35 5.65 1.32
C ARG A 244 -21.76 6.14 0.00
N ASN A 245 -20.44 6.20 -0.16
CA ASN A 245 -19.80 6.64 -1.41
C ASN A 245 -19.97 5.62 -2.55
N ILE A 246 -20.01 4.31 -2.25
CA ILE A 246 -20.37 3.29 -3.24
C ILE A 246 -21.81 3.51 -3.73
N ILE A 247 -22.73 3.81 -2.82
CA ILE A 247 -24.14 4.10 -3.15
C ILE A 247 -24.29 5.47 -3.86
N LEU A 248 -23.47 6.47 -3.53
CA LEU A 248 -23.49 7.78 -4.20
C LEU A 248 -22.83 7.76 -5.58
N ASN A 249 -21.79 6.93 -5.80
CA ASN A 249 -21.22 6.70 -7.13
C ASN A 249 -22.22 5.98 -8.07
N GLU A 250 -23.11 5.13 -7.54
CA GLU A 250 -24.25 4.62 -8.31
C GLU A 250 -25.30 5.72 -8.62
N LEU A 251 -25.36 6.78 -7.80
CA LEU A 251 -26.23 7.94 -8.02
C LEU A 251 -25.59 9.04 -8.90
N GLU A 252 -24.27 9.04 -9.14
CA GLU A 252 -23.66 9.87 -10.20
C GLU A 252 -24.15 9.47 -11.60
N VAL A 253 -24.74 8.28 -11.76
CA VAL A 253 -25.49 7.89 -12.97
C VAL A 253 -26.75 8.75 -13.16
N PHE A 254 -27.36 9.28 -12.09
CA PHE A 254 -28.56 10.11 -12.17
C PHE A 254 -28.31 11.59 -12.51
N CYS A 255 -27.05 12.07 -12.46
CA CYS A 255 -26.68 13.38 -13.04
C CYS A 255 -26.03 13.25 -14.43
N SER A 256 -25.85 12.01 -14.90
CA SER A 256 -25.26 11.68 -16.21
C SER A 256 -26.28 11.14 -17.22
N SER A 257 -27.57 11.15 -16.88
CA SER A 257 -28.68 10.65 -17.72
C SER A 257 -29.67 11.75 -18.05
#